data_AF-A0A9D6DE10-F1
#
_entry.id   AF-A0A9D6DE10-F1
#
_cell.length_a   1.000
_cell.length_b   1.000
_cell.length_c   1.000
_cell.angle_alpha   90.00
_cell.angle_beta   90.00
_cell.angle_gamma   90.00
#
_symmetry.space_group_name_H-M   'P 1'
#
loop_
_entity.id
_entity.type
_entity.pdbx_description
1 polymer ?
#
loop_
_entity_poly.entity_id
_entity_poly.type
_entity_poly.pdbx_seq_one_letter_code
_entity_poly.pdbx_strand_id
1 'polypeptide(L)' 'MMKSLHITPDKCTGCLQCEMACSYENEGVFNISKSRIKVFHFHHEGRKV' A
#
# COMPACT_ATOMS: atom_id res chain seq x y z
N MET A 1 -16.85 -16.58 8.55
CA MET A 1 -17.02 -15.15 8.91
C MET A 1 -16.25 -14.31 7.92
N MET A 2 -16.85 -13.23 7.39
CA MET A 2 -16.20 -12.34 6.42
C MET A 2 -15.37 -11.28 7.14
N LYS A 3 -14.10 -11.11 6.75
CA LYS A 3 -13.24 -10.03 7.26
C LYS A 3 -13.30 -8.84 6.31
N SER A 4 -13.28 -7.62 6.87
CA SER A 4 -13.24 -6.37 6.13
C SER A 4 -12.10 -5.49 6.65
N LEU A 5 -11.49 -4.71 5.76
CA LEU A 5 -10.43 -3.76 6.10
C LEU A 5 -11.03 -2.35 6.14
N HIS A 6 -10.94 -1.68 7.29
CA HIS A 6 -11.40 -0.31 7.45
C HIS A 6 -10.22 0.66 7.29
N ILE A 7 -10.26 1.51 6.26
CA ILE A 7 -9.19 2.47 5.92
C ILE A 7 -9.77 3.89 6.00
N THR A 8 -9.00 4.84 6.54
CA THR A 8 -9.30 6.29 6.57
C THR A 8 -8.32 7.05 5.66
N PRO A 9 -8.65 7.24 4.37
CA PRO A 9 -7.71 7.81 3.40
C PRO A 9 -7.31 9.26 3.69
N ASP A 10 -8.18 10.01 4.38
CA ASP A 10 -7.96 11.38 4.84
C ASP A 10 -6.77 11.52 5.80
N LYS A 11 -6.42 10.43 6.51
CA LYS A 11 -5.28 10.38 7.42
C LYS A 11 -4.01 9.78 6.80
N CYS A 12 -4.11 9.29 5.57
CA CYS A 12 -2.97 8.71 4.88
C CYS A 12 -1.99 9.82 4.47
N THR A 13 -0.75 9.73 4.94
CA THR A 13 0.33 10.67 4.59
C THR A 13 1.09 10.28 3.34
N GLY A 14 0.84 9.09 2.79
CA GLY A 14 1.58 8.58 1.63
C GLY A 14 2.96 8.01 1.94
N CYS A 15 3.25 7.63 3.19
CA CYS A 15 4.58 7.18 3.61
C CYS A 15 5.03 5.81 3.05
N LEU A 16 4.16 5.07 2.36
CA LEU A 16 4.41 3.75 1.75
C LEU A 16 4.86 2.64 2.73
N GLN A 17 4.79 2.87 4.05
CA GLN A 17 5.21 1.88 5.04
C GLN A 17 4.33 0.63 5.02
N CYS A 18 3.03 0.75 4.74
CA CYS A 18 2.15 -0.39 4.57
C CYS A 18 2.57 -1.28 3.39
N GLU A 19 3.04 -0.68 2.29
CA GLU A 19 3.53 -1.43 1.14
C GLU A 19 4.82 -2.19 1.48
N MET A 20 5.77 -1.50 2.10
CA MET A 20 7.05 -2.09 2.55
C MET A 20 6.84 -3.22 3.55
N ALA A 21 5.97 -3.02 4.55
CA ALA A 21 5.64 -4.03 5.54
C ALA A 21 5.05 -5.28 4.86
N CYS A 22 4.05 -5.11 3.99
CA CYS A 22 3.44 -6.24 3.29
C CYS A 22 4.43 -6.99 2.38
N SER A 23 5.32 -6.28 1.66
CA SER A 23 6.37 -6.91 0.86
C SER A 23 7.34 -7.70 1.74
N TYR A 24 7.78 -7.13 2.85
CA TYR A 24 8.71 -7.83 3.75
C TYR A 24 8.08 -9.09 4.35
N GLU A 25 6.83 -9.00 4.84
CA GLU A 25 6.12 -10.14 5.42
C GLU A 25 5.85 -11.28 4.42
N ASN A 26 5.63 -10.97 3.13
CA ASN A 26 5.29 -11.99 2.13
C ASN A 26 6.49 -12.47 1.31
N GLU A 27 7.52 -11.63 1.13
CA GLU A 27 8.59 -11.85 0.17
C GLU A 27 9.99 -11.72 0.77
N GLY A 28 10.10 -11.33 2.06
CA GLY A 28 11.38 -11.16 2.76
C GLY A 28 12.24 -9.99 2.27
N VAL A 29 11.69 -9.11 1.43
CA VAL A 29 12.40 -7.97 0.84
C VAL A 29 11.60 -6.69 0.96
N PHE A 30 12.28 -5.55 1.14
CA PHE A 30 11.66 -4.24 1.10
C PHE A 30 11.51 -3.75 -0.34
N ASN A 31 10.47 -4.22 -1.04
CA ASN A 31 10.20 -3.85 -2.42
C ASN A 31 8.70 -3.59 -2.64
N ILE A 32 8.33 -2.31 -2.71
CA ILE A 32 6.93 -1.89 -2.89
C ILE A 32 6.26 -2.53 -4.10
N SER A 33 6.98 -2.83 -5.19
CA SER A 33 6.42 -3.48 -6.38
C SER A 33 5.87 -4.87 -6.09
N LYS A 34 6.44 -5.59 -5.11
CA LYS A 34 5.98 -6.91 -4.68
C LYS A 34 4.90 -6.88 -3.59
N SER A 35 4.52 -5.70 -3.12
CA SER A 35 3.48 -5.55 -2.11
C SER A 35 2.09 -5.89 -2.64
N ARG A 36 1.25 -6.51 -1.80
CA ARG A 36 -0.18 -6.75 -2.08
C ARG A 36 -1.05 -5.52 -1.75
N ILE A 37 -0.51 -4.55 -1.02
CA ILE A 37 -1.15 -3.26 -0.73
C ILE A 37 -0.57 -2.23 -1.70
N LYS A 38 -1.40 -1.33 -2.23
CA LYS A 38 -0.97 -0.24 -3.12
C LYS A 38 -1.61 1.07 -2.70
N VAL A 39 -0.78 2.09 -2.48
CA VAL A 39 -1.21 3.45 -2.17
C VAL A 39 -1.15 4.28 -3.46
N PHE A 40 -2.28 4.85 -3.85
CA PHE A 40 -2.37 5.72 -5.02
C PHE A 40 -2.39 7.18 -4.57
N HIS A 41 -1.42 7.97 -5.02
CA HIS A 41 -1.45 9.43 -4.91
C HIS A 41 -2.24 9.99 -6.09
N PHE A 42 -3.48 10.39 -5.86
CA PHE A 42 -4.34 10.97 -6.90
C PHE A 42 -3.95 12.43 -7.18
N HIS A 43 -2.85 12.64 -7.90
CA HIS A 43 -2.60 13.88 -8.65
C HIS A 43 -2.85 13.60 -10.13
N HIS A 44 -4.12 13.66 -10.56
CA HIS A 44 -4.62 13.72 -11.95
C HIS A 44 -4.07 12.79 -13.07
N GLU A 45 -3.02 11.97 -12.89
CA GLU A 45 -2.38 11.20 -13.97
C GLU A 45 -1.83 9.82 -13.52
N GLY A 46 -2.51 9.14 -12.60
CA GLY A 46 -1.96 7.93 -11.98
C GLY A 46 -1.96 6.66 -12.85
N ARG A 47 -0.97 6.46 -13.72
CA ARG A 47 -0.26 5.16 -13.80
C ARG A 47 1.16 5.34 -13.29
N LYS A 48 1.43 4.91 -12.05
CA LYS A 48 2.78 4.54 -11.57
C LYS A 48 2.69 3.51 -10.43
N VAL A 49 2.39 2.26 -10.78
CA VAL A 49 3.22 1.04 -10.68
C VAL A 49 2.53 -0.06 -11.46
#